data_AF-A0A7S1WUR7-F1
#
_entry.id   AF-A0A7S1WUR7-F1
#
_cell.length_a   1.000
_cell.length_b   1.000
_cell.length_c   1.000
_cell.angle_alpha   90.00
_cell.angle_beta   90.00
_cell.angle_gamma   90.00
#
_symmetry.space_group_name_H-M   'P 1'
#
loop_
_entity.id
_entity.type
_entity.pdbx_description
1 polymer ?
#
loop_
_entity_poly.entity_id
_entity_poly.type
_entity_poly.pdbx_seq_one_letter_code
_entity_poly.pdbx_strand_id
1 'polypeptide(L)'
;PPYLGMLFALGVVWIVTESMGFASPDEEEEDPEMHAREATADALETPKAHAEAVGHGGVPAALHKVDLTGLLFFTGVLLAVVALDAAGVLRRYAAWMMETFGDNAVMLSALLGVSSAVVDNVPLVEASIDMFEHPMDDPLWQLVALAAGTGGSILSIGSIAGVTLMSMEGVGFMWYVRKVSLWAAIGFALGIATYEGQRRLIGI
;
A
#
# COMPACT_ATOMS: atom_id res chain seq x y z
N PRO A 1 -10.12 11.12 -14.87
CA PRO A 1 -10.32 10.61 -13.50
C PRO A 1 -8.98 10.16 -12.88
N PRO A 2 -8.71 10.47 -11.60
CA PRO A 2 -7.45 10.13 -10.93
C PRO A 2 -7.06 8.64 -11.02
N TYR A 3 -8.06 7.75 -10.97
CA TYR A 3 -7.86 6.30 -11.10
C TYR A 3 -7.22 5.87 -12.42
N LEU A 4 -7.41 6.60 -13.53
CA LEU A 4 -6.86 6.26 -14.85
C LEU A 4 -5.34 6.42 -14.88
N GLY A 5 -4.80 7.45 -14.20
CA GLY A 5 -3.37 7.65 -14.05
C GLY A 5 -2.72 6.61 -13.12
N MET A 6 -3.42 6.26 -12.04
CA MET A 6 -2.98 5.20 -11.11
C MET A 6 -2.94 3.82 -11.79
N LEU A 7 -3.98 3.48 -12.56
CA LEU A 7 -4.03 2.23 -13.34
C LEU A 7 -2.95 2.19 -14.43
N PHE A 8 -2.67 3.33 -15.08
CA PHE A 8 -1.57 3.43 -16.03
C PHE A 8 -0.21 3.23 -15.37
N ALA A 9 0.03 3.85 -14.22
CA ALA A 9 1.27 3.68 -13.45
C ALA A 9 1.45 2.22 -13.00
N LEU A 10 0.39 1.57 -12.51
CA LEU A 10 0.40 0.14 -12.18
C LEU A 10 0.68 -0.74 -13.41
N GLY A 11 0.09 -0.42 -14.56
CA GLY A 11 0.38 -1.12 -15.82
C GLY A 11 1.84 -0.99 -16.26
N VAL A 12 2.43 0.20 -16.13
CA VAL A 12 3.86 0.43 -16.41
C VAL A 12 4.75 -0.37 -15.46
N VAL A 13 4.44 -0.34 -14.15
CA VAL A 13 5.19 -1.13 -13.14
C VAL A 13 5.09 -2.62 -13.46
N TRP A 14 3.90 -3.13 -13.77
CA TRP A 14 3.71 -4.53 -14.14
C TRP A 14 4.55 -4.93 -15.36
N ILE A 15 4.51 -4.14 -16.44
CA ILE A 15 5.34 -4.37 -17.64
C ILE A 15 6.82 -4.39 -17.30
N VAL A 16 7.29 -3.45 -16.47
CA VAL A 16 8.70 -3.37 -16.09
C VAL A 16 9.11 -4.60 -15.26
N THR A 17 8.29 -5.00 -14.29
CA THR A 17 8.56 -6.15 -13.42
C THR A 17 8.63 -7.45 -14.21
N GLU A 18 7.76 -7.60 -15.20
CA GLU A 18 7.75 -8.74 -16.11
C GLU A 18 8.94 -8.73 -17.08
N SER A 19 9.29 -7.55 -17.63
CA SER A 19 10.46 -7.39 -18.50
C SER A 19 11.79 -7.70 -17.80
N MET A 20 11.86 -7.49 -16.49
CA MET A 20 13.03 -7.75 -15.66
C MET A 20 13.07 -9.18 -15.11
N GLY A 21 12.05 -10.01 -15.36
CA GLY A 21 12.03 -11.40 -14.92
C GLY A 21 11.98 -11.57 -13.40
N PHE A 22 11.50 -10.58 -12.64
CA PHE A 22 11.38 -10.68 -11.16
C PHE A 22 10.31 -11.68 -10.70
N ALA A 23 9.47 -12.19 -11.62
CA ALA A 23 8.42 -13.16 -11.33
C ALA A 23 8.91 -14.60 -11.52
N SER A 24 9.77 -15.04 -10.60
CA SER A 24 9.90 -16.45 -10.23
C SER A 24 10.55 -16.51 -8.84
N PRO A 25 9.79 -16.63 -7.74
CA PRO A 25 10.34 -17.28 -6.57
C PRO A 25 10.67 -18.69 -7.03
N ASP A 26 11.96 -19.02 -6.96
CA ASP A 26 12.56 -20.26 -7.42
C ASP A 26 11.58 -21.41 -7.20
N GLU A 27 11.07 -21.97 -8.31
CA GLU A 27 10.63 -23.36 -8.29
C GLU A 27 11.88 -24.09 -7.80
N GLU A 28 11.84 -24.58 -6.56
CA GLU A 28 12.89 -25.45 -6.04
C GLU A 28 13.11 -26.50 -7.12
N GLU A 29 14.26 -26.44 -7.80
CA GLU A 29 14.66 -27.45 -8.78
C GLU A 29 14.66 -28.77 -8.01
N GLU A 30 13.56 -29.51 -8.11
CA GLU A 30 13.46 -30.88 -7.60
C GLU A 30 14.56 -31.68 -8.31
N ASP A 31 15.59 -32.02 -7.53
CA ASP A 31 16.76 -32.76 -7.99
C ASP A 31 16.31 -34.02 -8.76
N PRO A 32 16.57 -34.12 -10.08
CA PRO A 32 16.13 -35.25 -10.89
C PRO A 32 16.71 -36.60 -10.44
N GLU A 33 17.75 -36.62 -9.59
CA GLU A 33 18.27 -37.85 -8.98
C GLU A 33 17.39 -38.38 -7.83
N MET A 34 16.61 -37.53 -7.15
CA MET A 34 15.70 -37.96 -6.08
C MET A 34 14.53 -38.77 -6.64
N HIS A 35 13.92 -38.27 -7.71
CA HIS A 35 12.86 -38.96 -8.46
C HIS A 35 13.33 -40.27 -9.09
N ALA A 36 14.59 -40.36 -9.53
CA ALA A 36 15.14 -41.61 -10.07
C ALA A 36 15.28 -42.72 -9.00
N ARG A 37 15.49 -42.34 -7.73
CA ARG A 37 15.60 -43.27 -6.60
C ARG A 37 14.24 -43.68 -6.04
N GLU A 38 13.25 -42.79 -6.09
CA GLU A 38 11.86 -43.13 -5.75
C GLU A 38 11.17 -43.93 -6.87
N ALA A 39 11.35 -43.56 -8.14
CA ALA A 39 10.80 -44.30 -9.28
C ALA A 39 11.36 -45.72 -9.41
N THR A 40 12.60 -45.97 -8.97
CA THR A 40 13.16 -47.34 -8.93
C THR A 40 12.67 -48.16 -7.75
N ALA A 41 12.27 -47.52 -6.64
CA ALA A 41 11.63 -48.18 -5.51
C ALA A 41 10.17 -48.54 -5.81
N ASP A 42 9.46 -47.70 -6.57
CA ASP A 42 8.04 -47.84 -6.89
C ASP A 42 7.77 -48.73 -8.12
N ALA A 43 8.79 -49.02 -8.94
CA ALA A 43 8.71 -49.89 -10.12
C ALA A 43 8.43 -51.39 -9.83
N LEU A 44 8.23 -51.78 -8.57
CA LEU A 44 7.89 -53.14 -8.17
C LEU A 44 6.39 -53.37 -7.97
N GLU A 45 5.53 -52.36 -8.11
CA GLU A 45 4.08 -52.52 -8.06
C GLU A 45 3.40 -52.17 -9.41
N THR A 46 2.59 -53.12 -9.89
CA THR A 46 2.00 -53.30 -11.24
C THR A 46 1.37 -52.09 -11.97
N PRO A 47 1.30 -52.09 -13.32
CA PRO A 47 0.87 -50.94 -14.12
C PRO A 47 -0.62 -50.98 -14.52
N LYS A 48 -1.39 -49.90 -14.31
CA LYS A 48 -2.61 -49.63 -15.10
C LYS A 48 -2.94 -48.15 -15.30
N ALA A 49 -3.01 -47.81 -16.58
CA ALA A 49 -3.96 -46.93 -17.25
C ALA A 49 -3.80 -45.40 -17.18
N HIS A 50 -3.58 -44.84 -18.36
CA HIS A 50 -3.73 -43.45 -18.77
C HIS A 50 -4.94 -42.72 -18.13
N ALA A 51 -4.69 -41.53 -17.63
CA ALA A 51 -5.63 -40.41 -17.68
C ALA A 51 -4.85 -39.13 -18.01
N GLU A 52 -5.17 -38.53 -19.15
CA GLU A 52 -4.83 -37.13 -19.44
C GLU A 52 -5.41 -36.23 -18.34
N ALA A 53 -4.66 -35.25 -17.83
CA ALA A 53 -5.27 -34.07 -17.23
C ALA A 53 -4.31 -32.87 -17.08
N VAL A 54 -4.56 -31.88 -17.94
CA VAL A 54 -4.66 -30.44 -17.61
C VAL A 54 -3.38 -29.70 -17.18
N GLY A 55 -2.96 -28.75 -18.01
CA GLY A 55 -1.96 -27.74 -17.67
C GLY A 55 -2.42 -26.85 -16.51
N HIS A 56 -1.60 -26.75 -15.47
CA HIS A 56 -1.89 -26.02 -14.23
C HIS A 56 -1.48 -24.53 -14.33
N GLY A 57 -1.96 -23.83 -15.35
CA GLY A 57 -1.69 -22.41 -15.58
C GLY A 57 -2.96 -21.60 -15.81
N GLY A 58 -3.93 -21.69 -14.89
CA GLY A 58 -5.23 -21.03 -15.02
C GLY A 58 -5.47 -19.94 -13.97
N VAL A 59 -6.42 -19.05 -14.27
CA VAL A 59 -6.96 -18.02 -13.35
C VAL A 59 -7.23 -18.54 -11.92
N PRO A 60 -7.69 -19.78 -11.68
CA PRO A 60 -7.83 -20.32 -10.32
C PRO A 60 -6.51 -20.50 -9.56
N ALA A 61 -5.42 -20.90 -10.23
CA ALA A 61 -4.10 -21.02 -9.63
C ALA A 61 -3.47 -19.65 -9.38
N ALA A 62 -3.74 -18.66 -10.25
CA ALA A 62 -3.36 -17.27 -10.04
C ALA A 62 -4.17 -16.60 -8.90
N LEU A 63 -5.45 -16.95 -8.75
CA LEU A 63 -6.28 -16.52 -7.61
C LEU A 63 -5.82 -17.12 -6.28
N HIS A 64 -5.28 -18.34 -6.29
CA HIS A 64 -4.69 -18.96 -5.10
C HIS A 64 -3.33 -18.35 -4.70
N LYS A 65 -2.68 -17.60 -5.61
CA LYS A 65 -1.48 -16.79 -5.35
C LYS A 65 -1.82 -15.40 -4.78
N VAL A 66 -3.11 -15.06 -4.61
CA VAL A 66 -3.50 -13.79 -3.98
C VAL A 66 -3.24 -13.87 -2.48
N ASP A 67 -2.57 -12.86 -1.94
CA ASP A 67 -2.31 -12.72 -0.50
C ASP A 67 -3.62 -12.47 0.26
N LEU A 68 -4.29 -13.55 0.65
CA LEU A 68 -5.51 -13.52 1.47
C LEU A 68 -5.27 -12.78 2.79
N THR A 69 -4.05 -12.82 3.34
CA THR A 69 -3.71 -12.12 4.58
C THR A 69 -3.71 -10.61 4.35
N GLY A 70 -3.06 -10.16 3.29
CA GLY A 70 -3.09 -8.75 2.86
C GLY A 70 -4.51 -8.26 2.55
N LEU A 71 -5.32 -9.06 1.85
CA LEU A 71 -6.72 -8.71 1.57
C LEU A 71 -7.57 -8.56 2.84
N LEU A 72 -7.45 -9.49 3.78
CA LEU A 72 -8.17 -9.44 5.06
C LEU A 72 -7.70 -8.25 5.91
N PHE A 73 -6.41 -7.92 5.88
CA PHE A 73 -5.86 -6.72 6.50
C PHE A 73 -6.48 -5.45 5.93
N PHE A 74 -6.42 -5.24 4.61
CA PHE A 74 -7.00 -4.06 3.97
C PHE A 74 -8.51 -3.97 4.20
N THR A 75 -9.23 -5.10 4.11
CA THR A 75 -10.67 -5.16 4.39
C THR A 75 -10.96 -4.71 5.82
N GLY A 76 -10.16 -5.17 6.80
CA GLY A 76 -10.31 -4.77 8.20
C GLY A 76 -10.10 -3.28 8.43
N VAL A 77 -9.06 -2.69 7.83
CA VAL A 77 -8.77 -1.26 7.96
C VAL A 77 -9.86 -0.41 7.29
N LEU A 78 -10.27 -0.76 6.06
CA LEU A 78 -11.37 -0.07 5.36
C LEU A 78 -12.67 -0.13 6.17
N LEU A 79 -13.03 -1.29 6.72
CA LEU A 79 -14.22 -1.44 7.55
C LEU A 79 -14.15 -0.59 8.82
N ALA A 80 -12.97 -0.48 9.45
CA ALA A 80 -12.78 0.37 10.62
C ALA A 80 -12.95 1.86 10.27
N VAL A 81 -12.41 2.31 9.14
CA VAL A 81 -12.56 3.69 8.66
C VAL A 81 -14.01 4.00 8.31
N VAL A 82 -14.71 3.11 7.62
CA VAL A 82 -16.15 3.23 7.33
C VAL A 82 -16.97 3.29 8.62
N ALA A 83 -16.63 2.49 9.64
CA ALA A 83 -17.29 2.56 10.94
C ALA A 83 -17.04 3.91 11.65
N LEU A 84 -15.84 4.48 11.52
CA LEU A 84 -15.52 5.82 12.03
C LEU A 84 -16.33 6.92 11.32
N ASP A 85 -16.53 6.82 10.01
CA ASP A 85 -17.37 7.75 9.26
C ASP A 85 -18.85 7.62 9.63
N ALA A 86 -19.36 6.38 9.71
CA ALA A 86 -20.73 6.09 10.15
C ALA A 86 -21.01 6.62 11.57
N ALA A 87 -20.01 6.57 12.46
CA ALA A 87 -20.06 7.16 13.80
C ALA A 87 -19.93 8.70 13.81
N GLY A 88 -19.73 9.34 12.66
CA GLY A 88 -19.56 10.78 12.50
C GLY A 88 -18.25 11.32 13.10
N VAL A 89 -17.25 10.47 13.32
CA VAL A 89 -15.94 10.91 13.85
C VAL A 89 -15.18 11.69 12.78
N LEU A 90 -15.10 11.14 11.56
CA LEU A 90 -14.40 11.77 10.45
C LEU A 90 -15.03 13.10 10.04
N ARG A 91 -16.36 13.17 9.98
CA ARG A 91 -17.10 14.43 9.73
C ARG A 91 -16.84 15.51 10.79
N ARG A 92 -16.80 15.14 12.08
CA ARG A 92 -16.44 16.09 13.16
C ARG A 92 -14.98 16.53 13.06
N TYR A 93 -14.09 15.61 12.69
CA TYR A 93 -12.69 15.91 12.49
C TYR A 93 -12.50 16.89 11.32
N ALA A 94 -13.14 16.65 10.18
CA ALA A 94 -13.14 17.54 9.03
C ALA A 94 -13.68 18.94 9.40
N ALA A 95 -14.83 19.00 10.09
CA ALA A 95 -15.42 20.27 10.54
C ALA A 95 -14.47 21.06 11.45
N TRP A 96 -13.82 20.38 12.40
CA TRP A 96 -12.82 21.02 13.27
C TRP A 96 -11.61 21.54 12.49
N MET A 97 -11.14 20.80 11.48
CA MET A 97 -10.05 21.22 10.61
C MET A 97 -10.42 22.47 9.81
N MET A 98 -11.63 22.49 9.23
CA MET A 98 -12.14 23.65 8.48
C MET A 98 -12.34 24.87 9.37
N GLU A 99 -12.83 24.70 10.60
CA GLU A 99 -12.96 25.82 11.56
C GLU A 99 -11.59 26.39 11.97
N THR A 100 -10.58 25.53 12.11
CA THR A 100 -9.25 25.91 12.59
C THR A 100 -8.38 26.51 11.48
N PHE A 101 -8.41 25.93 10.28
CA PHE A 101 -7.49 26.26 9.19
C PHE A 101 -8.16 26.90 7.97
N GLY A 102 -9.50 26.94 7.92
CA GLY A 102 -10.26 27.38 6.75
C GLY A 102 -9.93 26.55 5.51
N ASP A 103 -9.97 27.18 4.33
CA ASP A 103 -9.66 26.55 3.04
C ASP A 103 -8.14 26.44 2.76
N ASN A 104 -7.31 26.45 3.81
CA ASN A 104 -5.87 26.30 3.64
C ASN A 104 -5.51 24.84 3.32
N ALA A 105 -5.54 24.50 2.03
CA ALA A 105 -5.25 23.17 1.50
C ALA A 105 -3.93 22.57 2.03
N VAL A 106 -2.91 23.40 2.27
CA VAL A 106 -1.62 22.96 2.81
C VAL A 106 -1.78 22.48 4.25
N MET A 107 -2.46 23.23 5.11
CA MET A 107 -2.66 22.84 6.50
C MET A 107 -3.60 21.65 6.63
N LEU A 108 -4.68 21.62 5.85
CA LEU A 108 -5.61 20.49 5.82
C LEU A 108 -4.89 19.20 5.41
N SER A 109 -4.16 19.24 4.29
CA SER A 109 -3.44 18.07 3.79
C SER A 109 -2.30 17.66 4.72
N ALA A 110 -1.55 18.62 5.28
CA ALA A 110 -0.47 18.31 6.22
C ALA A 110 -0.99 17.58 7.45
N LEU A 111 -2.13 18.01 7.99
CA LEU A 111 -2.72 17.38 9.17
C LEU A 111 -3.29 15.99 8.85
N LEU A 112 -3.95 15.81 7.70
CA LEU A 112 -4.34 14.47 7.23
C LEU A 112 -3.12 13.57 7.03
N GLY A 113 -2.04 14.11 6.48
CA GLY A 113 -0.76 13.41 6.30
C GLY A 113 -0.20 12.90 7.61
N VAL A 114 -0.15 13.74 8.65
CA VAL A 114 0.29 13.30 9.99
C VAL A 114 -0.66 12.27 10.58
N SER A 115 -1.98 12.42 10.41
CA SER A 115 -2.97 11.45 10.85
C SER A 115 -2.83 10.08 10.18
N SER A 116 -2.35 10.03 8.94
CA SER A 116 -2.09 8.77 8.23
C SER A 116 -1.00 7.91 8.88
N ALA A 117 -0.13 8.51 9.73
CA ALA A 117 0.87 7.77 10.49
C ALA A 117 0.26 6.81 11.54
N VAL A 118 -1.03 6.96 11.85
CA VAL A 118 -1.75 6.17 12.86
C VAL A 118 -2.79 5.24 12.22
N VAL A 119 -3.50 5.71 11.19
CA VAL A 119 -4.63 4.98 10.59
C VAL A 119 -4.11 4.06 9.48
N ASP A 120 -4.18 4.50 8.23
CA ASP A 120 -3.50 3.94 7.07
C ASP A 120 -3.62 4.97 5.95
N ASN A 121 -2.70 4.97 4.99
CA ASN A 121 -2.65 6.02 3.97
C ASN A 121 -3.76 5.88 2.92
N VAL A 122 -4.07 4.67 2.45
CA VAL A 122 -5.09 4.45 1.40
C VAL A 122 -6.51 4.75 1.91
N PRO A 123 -6.97 4.16 3.04
CA PRO A 123 -8.30 4.42 3.58
C PRO A 123 -8.50 5.88 4.00
N LEU A 124 -7.46 6.55 4.51
CA LEU A 124 -7.59 7.95 4.93
C LEU A 124 -7.71 8.89 3.72
N VAL A 125 -7.02 8.62 2.61
CA VAL A 125 -7.20 9.37 1.35
C VAL A 125 -8.60 9.15 0.81
N GLU A 126 -9.10 7.91 0.79
CA GLU A 126 -10.48 7.62 0.39
C GLU A 126 -11.47 8.40 1.27
N ALA A 127 -11.38 8.24 2.59
CA ALA A 127 -12.26 8.93 3.53
C ALA A 127 -12.18 10.46 3.40
N SER A 128 -11.01 11.02 3.04
CA SER A 128 -10.86 12.46 2.86
C SER A 128 -11.69 13.00 1.70
N ILE A 129 -11.96 12.20 0.67
CA ILE A 129 -12.82 12.60 -0.45
C ILE A 129 -14.25 12.80 0.03
N ASP A 130 -14.72 11.97 0.97
CA ASP A 130 -16.05 12.11 1.58
C ASP A 130 -16.09 13.18 2.68
N MET A 131 -14.96 13.47 3.32
CA MET A 131 -14.84 14.48 4.37
C MET A 131 -14.89 15.92 3.84
N PHE A 132 -14.41 16.16 2.62
CA PHE A 132 -14.29 17.50 2.03
C PHE A 132 -15.05 17.57 0.70
N GLU A 133 -16.04 18.47 0.61
CA GLU A 133 -16.87 18.65 -0.58
C GLU A 133 -16.15 19.45 -1.69
N HIS A 134 -15.06 18.90 -2.24
CA HIS A 134 -14.33 19.47 -3.38
C HIS A 134 -14.60 18.71 -4.70
N PRO A 135 -14.54 19.37 -5.86
CA PRO A 135 -14.62 18.71 -7.16
C PRO A 135 -13.56 17.61 -7.32
N MET A 136 -13.86 16.51 -8.00
CA MET A 136 -12.91 15.38 -8.19
C MET A 136 -11.62 15.74 -8.95
N ASP A 137 -11.61 16.86 -9.66
CA ASP A 137 -10.47 17.43 -10.39
C ASP A 137 -9.74 18.53 -9.61
N ASP A 138 -10.07 18.74 -8.34
CA ASP A 138 -9.42 19.72 -7.47
C ASP A 138 -7.94 19.36 -7.20
N PRO A 139 -6.99 20.30 -7.34
CA PRO A 139 -5.58 20.10 -6.98
C PRO A 139 -5.34 19.68 -5.52
N LEU A 140 -6.31 19.89 -4.63
CA LEU A 140 -6.28 19.40 -3.25
C LEU A 140 -5.96 17.91 -3.18
N TRP A 141 -6.55 17.09 -4.06
CA TRP A 141 -6.38 15.64 -4.00
C TRP A 141 -4.96 15.17 -4.26
N GLN A 142 -4.22 15.90 -5.10
CA GLN A 142 -2.79 15.61 -5.33
C GLN A 142 -1.97 15.90 -4.06
N LEU A 143 -2.27 17.00 -3.36
CA LEU A 143 -1.58 17.37 -2.13
C LEU A 143 -1.96 16.46 -0.97
N VAL A 144 -3.24 16.06 -0.85
CA VAL A 144 -3.70 15.09 0.14
C VAL A 144 -3.05 13.73 -0.10
N ALA A 145 -3.00 13.25 -1.35
CA ALA A 145 -2.33 11.99 -1.69
C ALA A 145 -0.83 12.02 -1.37
N LEU A 146 -0.14 13.12 -1.69
CA LEU A 146 1.26 13.32 -1.32
C LEU A 146 1.45 13.29 0.20
N ALA A 147 0.62 14.04 0.93
CA ALA A 147 0.74 14.17 2.37
C ALA A 147 0.39 12.87 3.09
N ALA A 148 -0.70 12.20 2.74
CA ALA A 148 -1.04 10.90 3.32
C ALA A 148 -0.04 9.80 2.94
N GLY A 149 0.44 9.80 1.68
CA GLY A 149 1.43 8.82 1.23
C GLY A 149 2.77 8.92 1.95
N THR A 150 3.24 10.15 2.23
CA THR A 150 4.53 10.38 2.88
C THR A 150 4.44 10.49 4.41
N GLY A 151 3.34 11.04 4.93
CA GLY A 151 3.11 11.24 6.35
C GLY A 151 3.01 9.94 7.15
N GLY A 152 2.57 8.85 6.52
CA GLY A 152 2.55 7.51 7.10
C GLY A 152 3.89 7.07 7.69
N SER A 153 5.00 7.51 7.07
CA SER A 153 6.36 7.18 7.51
C SER A 153 6.87 8.00 8.70
N ILE A 154 6.08 8.94 9.22
CA ILE A 154 6.44 9.65 10.46
C ILE A 154 6.46 8.68 11.63
N LEU A 155 5.57 7.69 11.67
CA LEU A 155 5.57 6.61 12.66
C LEU A 155 5.82 5.28 11.97
N SER A 156 6.45 4.33 12.66
CA SER A 156 6.73 3.04 12.06
C SER A 156 5.49 2.16 11.86
N ILE A 157 4.36 2.46 12.53
CA ILE A 157 3.10 1.72 12.39
C ILE A 157 2.40 2.08 11.07
N GLY A 158 2.42 3.36 10.69
CA GLY A 158 1.80 3.86 9.45
C GLY A 158 2.62 3.65 8.18
N SER A 159 3.70 2.86 8.25
CA SER A 159 4.59 2.65 7.10
C SER A 159 5.15 1.23 7.08
N ILE A 160 4.91 0.51 5.97
CA ILE A 160 5.48 -0.82 5.72
C ILE A 160 7.01 -0.77 5.86
N ALA A 161 7.66 0.26 5.31
CA ALA A 161 9.10 0.43 5.43
C ALA A 161 9.54 0.57 6.91
N GLY A 162 8.73 1.24 7.74
CA GLY A 162 8.95 1.35 9.18
C GLY A 162 8.79 0.02 9.91
N VAL A 163 7.73 -0.73 9.63
CA VAL A 163 7.49 -2.09 10.19
C VAL A 163 8.61 -3.04 9.77
N THR A 164 9.00 -3.04 8.50
CA THR A 164 10.07 -3.86 7.96
C THR A 164 11.42 -3.51 8.61
N LEU A 165 11.74 -2.22 8.76
CA LEU A 165 12.97 -1.81 9.45
C LEU A 165 13.02 -2.34 10.89
N MET A 166 11.92 -2.21 11.63
CA MET A 166 11.84 -2.74 13.00
C MET A 166 12.01 -4.27 13.03
N SER A 167 11.43 -4.98 12.06
CA SER A 167 11.53 -6.42 11.94
C SER A 167 12.93 -6.90 11.55
N MET A 168 13.61 -6.20 10.64
CA MET A 168 14.93 -6.60 10.13
C MET A 168 16.07 -6.23 11.09
N GLU A 169 16.02 -5.03 11.65
CA GLU A 169 17.07 -4.51 12.54
C GLU A 169 16.81 -4.85 14.03
N GLY A 170 15.65 -5.43 14.34
CA GLY A 170 15.26 -5.78 15.71
C GLY A 170 15.07 -4.57 16.63
N VAL A 171 14.79 -3.39 16.07
CA VAL A 171 14.60 -2.14 16.82
C VAL A 171 13.13 -1.93 17.18
N GLY A 172 12.86 -1.42 18.38
CA GLY A 172 11.49 -1.17 18.85
C GLY A 172 10.88 0.13 18.33
N PHE A 173 9.55 0.23 18.42
CA PHE A 173 8.77 1.44 18.07
C PHE A 173 9.34 2.73 18.68
N MET A 174 9.66 2.71 19.98
CA MET A 174 10.17 3.90 20.66
C MET A 174 11.59 4.29 20.22
N TRP A 175 12.38 3.34 19.73
CA TRP A 175 13.66 3.65 19.10
C TRP A 175 13.44 4.40 17.79
N TYR A 176 12.50 3.91 16.95
CA TYR A 176 12.12 4.55 15.69
C TYR A 176 11.65 5.99 15.92
N VAL A 177 10.76 6.21 16.90
CA VAL A 177 10.25 7.54 17.26
C VAL A 177 11.39 8.51 17.59
N ARG A 178 12.40 8.06 18.33
CA ARG A 178 13.51 8.91 18.76
C ARG A 178 14.56 9.14 17.67
N LYS A 179 14.69 8.23 16.71
CA LYS A 179 15.82 8.22 15.77
C LYS A 179 15.44 8.49 14.32
N VAL A 180 14.23 8.14 13.91
CA VAL A 180 13.77 8.20 12.51
C VAL A 180 12.64 9.22 12.34
N SER A 181 11.66 9.24 13.24
CA SER A 181 10.45 10.07 13.07
C SER A 181 10.72 11.55 12.84
N LEU A 182 11.75 12.13 13.47
CA LEU A 182 12.11 13.53 13.23
C LEU A 182 12.60 13.76 11.79
N TRP A 183 13.43 12.86 11.27
CA TRP A 183 13.93 12.95 9.89
C TRP A 183 12.81 12.69 8.88
N ALA A 184 11.93 11.73 9.17
CA ALA A 184 10.74 11.49 8.37
C ALA A 184 9.81 12.72 8.36
N ALA A 185 9.59 13.38 9.50
CA ALA A 185 8.80 14.60 9.59
C ALA A 185 9.44 15.78 8.82
N ILE A 186 10.77 15.90 8.85
CA ILE A 186 11.49 16.89 8.02
C ILE A 186 11.29 16.59 6.53
N GLY A 187 11.44 15.33 6.12
CA GLY A 187 11.20 14.91 4.74
C GLY A 187 9.77 15.19 4.28
N PHE A 188 8.79 14.90 5.14
CA PHE A 188 7.38 15.21 4.93
C PHE A 188 7.14 16.71 4.73
N ALA A 189 7.66 17.55 5.63
CA ALA A 189 7.53 19.00 5.54
C ALA A 189 8.20 19.57 4.28
N LEU A 190 9.38 19.04 3.92
CA LEU A 190 10.08 19.41 2.69
C LEU A 190 9.28 18.97 1.45
N GLY A 191 8.70 17.78 1.44
CA GLY A 191 7.87 17.30 0.33
C GLY A 191 6.67 18.22 0.07
N ILE A 192 5.97 18.63 1.13
CA ILE A 192 4.88 19.61 1.03
C ILE A 192 5.39 20.96 0.53
N ALA A 193 6.51 21.45 1.06
CA ALA A 193 7.09 22.73 0.65
C ALA A 193 7.54 22.71 -0.82
N THR A 194 8.12 21.61 -1.30
CA THR A 194 8.50 21.42 -2.71
C THR A 194 7.27 21.40 -3.60
N TYR A 195 6.22 20.67 -3.22
CA TYR A 195 4.97 20.67 -3.98
C TYR A 195 4.36 22.07 -4.09
N GLU A 196 4.27 22.78 -2.97
CA GLU A 196 3.72 24.15 -2.96
C GLU A 196 4.60 25.13 -3.76
N GLY A 197 5.93 24.98 -3.69
CA GLY A 197 6.85 25.73 -4.53
C GLY A 197 6.64 25.46 -6.02
N GLN A 198 6.51 24.19 -6.40
CA GLN A 198 6.21 23.78 -7.77
C GLN A 198 4.88 24.35 -8.24
N ARG A 199 3.83 24.26 -7.42
CA ARG A 199 2.50 24.78 -7.70
C ARG A 199 2.53 26.27 -8.05
N ARG A 200 3.23 27.06 -7.22
CA ARG A 200 3.38 28.52 -7.43
C ARG A 200 4.19 28.88 -8.66
N LEU A 201 5.20 28.08 -9.01
CA LEU A 201 6.07 28.34 -10.15
C LEU A 201 5.44 27.96 -11.49
N ILE A 202 4.73 26.82 -11.53
CA ILE A 202 4.15 26.27 -12.77
C ILE A 202 2.71 26.77 -12.99
N GLY A 203 2.06 27.31 -11.96
CA GLY A 203 0.73 27.92 -12.08
C GLY A 203 -0.39 26.91 -12.26
N ILE A 204 -0.25 25.75 -11.62
CA ILE A 204 -1.27 24.68 -11.57
C ILE A 204 -2.02 24.71 -10.23
#